data_AF-A0A0F9A5G6-F1
#
_entry.id   AF-A0A0F9A5G6-F1
#
_cell.length_a   1.000
_cell.length_b   1.000
_cell.length_c   1.000
_cell.angle_alpha   90.00
_cell.angle_beta   90.00
_cell.angle_gamma   90.00
#
_symmetry.space_group_name_H-M   'P 1'
#
loop_
_entity.id
_entity.type
_entity.pdbx_description
1 polymer ?
#
loop_
_entity_poly.entity_id
_entity_poly.type
_entity_poly.pdbx_seq_one_letter_code
_entity_poly.pdbx_strand_id
1 'polypeptide(L)'
;MADTTPSLFDGITANKSLDDTRLKGLLHRVYRLMTEHRWMTLSEIQKEVGGSEAGVSARLRDLRKEKFGSHIVNRRRRGEGTRGLFEYQLGISK
;
A
#
# COMPACT_ATOMS: atom_id res chain seq x y z
N MET A 1 0.69 12.65 -34.19
CA MET A 1 0.20 13.04 -32.85
C MET A 1 -1.03 12.21 -32.56
N ALA A 2 -0.90 11.17 -31.74
CA ALA A 2 -2.03 10.40 -31.20
C ALA A 2 -1.49 9.68 -29.96
N ASP A 3 -1.49 10.39 -28.83
CA ASP A 3 -1.18 9.83 -27.53
C ASP A 3 -2.42 9.07 -27.06
N THR A 4 -2.50 7.78 -27.42
CA THR A 4 -3.55 6.89 -26.93
C THR A 4 -3.18 6.52 -25.50
N THR A 5 -3.71 7.25 -24.52
CA THR A 5 -3.66 6.85 -23.11
C THR A 5 -4.62 5.67 -22.91
N PRO A 6 -4.16 4.43 -22.67
CA PRO A 6 -5.09 3.35 -22.35
C PRO A 6 -5.63 3.56 -20.94
N SER A 7 -6.94 3.84 -20.87
CA SER A 7 -7.77 3.74 -19.68
C SER A 7 -7.54 2.38 -19.00
N LEU A 8 -6.87 2.40 -17.85
CA LEU A 8 -6.39 1.22 -17.12
C LEU A 8 -7.31 0.89 -15.93
N PHE A 9 -8.59 0.64 -16.19
CA PHE A 9 -9.55 0.34 -15.13
C PHE A 9 -10.42 -0.85 -15.54
N ASP A 10 -10.06 -2.03 -15.04
CA ASP A 10 -10.99 -3.17 -15.01
C ASP A 10 -10.69 -4.13 -13.85
N GLY A 11 -10.51 -3.56 -12.66
CA GLY A 11 -10.28 -4.27 -11.40
C GLY A 11 -11.37 -4.01 -10.36
N ILE A 12 -12.64 -4.13 -10.76
CA ILE A 12 -13.75 -4.15 -9.81
C ILE A 12 -13.61 -5.45 -9.00
N THR A 13 -13.18 -5.34 -7.74
CA THR A 13 -13.89 -5.81 -6.54
C THR A 13 -12.92 -5.84 -5.35
N ALA A 14 -12.52 -4.67 -4.84
CA ALA A 14 -12.35 -4.56 -3.39
C ALA A 14 -13.78 -4.48 -2.84
N ASN A 15 -14.32 -5.63 -2.43
CA ASN A 15 -15.67 -5.73 -1.88
C ASN A 15 -15.69 -4.94 -0.57
N LYS A 16 -15.98 -3.65 -0.68
CA LYS A 16 -15.82 -2.58 0.32
C LYS A 16 -16.57 -2.82 1.64
N SER A 17 -17.39 -3.88 1.70
CA SER A 17 -18.32 -4.18 2.80
C SER A 17 -17.97 -5.43 3.62
N LEU A 18 -17.16 -6.37 3.10
CA LEU A 18 -16.87 -7.62 3.82
C LEU A 18 -15.62 -7.55 4.71
N ASP A 19 -14.70 -6.62 4.42
CA ASP A 19 -13.43 -6.49 5.15
C ASP A 19 -13.51 -5.67 6.44
N ASP A 20 -14.52 -4.80 6.60
CA ASP A 20 -14.59 -3.83 7.71
C ASP A 20 -14.67 -4.45 9.10
N THR A 21 -15.19 -5.67 9.23
CA THR A 21 -15.42 -6.28 10.55
C THR A 21 -14.17 -6.95 11.12
N ARG A 22 -13.27 -7.48 10.27
CA ARG A 22 -12.09 -8.27 10.69
C ARG A 22 -10.79 -7.48 10.74
N LEU A 23 -10.74 -6.32 10.10
CA LEU A 23 -9.54 -5.51 9.92
C LEU A 23 -9.35 -4.46 11.04
N LYS A 24 -10.02 -4.57 12.19
CA LYS A 24 -9.84 -3.62 13.31
C LYS A 24 -8.40 -3.65 13.85
N GLY A 25 -7.54 -2.71 13.41
CA GLY A 25 -6.16 -2.60 13.89
C GLY A 25 -5.21 -1.81 12.98
N LEU A 26 -3.90 -1.99 13.20
CA LEU A 26 -2.84 -1.34 12.40
C LEU A 26 -2.93 -1.72 10.91
N LEU A 27 -3.32 -2.95 10.59
CA LEU A 27 -3.42 -3.42 9.20
C LEU A 27 -4.39 -2.56 8.37
N HIS A 28 -5.56 -2.25 8.92
CA HIS A 28 -6.57 -1.46 8.19
C HIS A 28 -6.17 -0.02 8.02
N ARG A 29 -5.55 0.57 9.05
CA ARG A 29 -5.02 1.92 8.94
C ARG A 29 -3.94 2.00 7.86
N VAL A 30 -3.01 1.03 7.83
CA VAL A 30 -1.99 0.93 6.78
C VAL A 30 -2.63 0.73 5.41
N TYR A 31 -3.59 -0.20 5.28
CA TYR A 31 -4.29 -0.45 4.03
C TYR A 31 -4.98 0.82 3.53
N ARG A 32 -5.85 1.42 4.34
CA ARG A 32 -6.60 2.63 4.00
C ARG A 32 -5.68 3.78 3.59
N LEU A 33 -4.59 4.02 4.31
CA LEU A 33 -3.61 5.04 3.91
C LEU A 33 -2.96 4.71 2.56
N MET A 34 -2.59 3.43 2.35
CA MET A 34 -1.92 2.99 1.13
C MET A 34 -2.85 2.95 -0.10
N THR A 35 -4.18 2.90 0.09
CA THR A 35 -5.16 3.04 -1.01
C THR A 35 -5.14 4.41 -1.70
N GLU A 36 -4.46 5.40 -1.13
CA GLU A 36 -4.22 6.68 -1.81
C GLU A 36 -3.17 6.58 -2.93
N HIS A 37 -2.54 5.41 -3.11
CA HIS A 37 -1.56 5.13 -4.17
C HIS A 37 -0.39 6.11 -4.21
N ARG A 38 -0.01 6.68 -3.06
CA ARG A 38 1.17 7.55 -2.94
C ARG A 38 2.38 6.75 -2.49
N TRP A 39 3.56 7.16 -2.95
CA TRP A 39 4.82 6.63 -2.44
C TRP A 39 5.09 7.24 -1.07
N MET A 40 5.22 6.38 -0.05
CA MET A 40 5.47 6.79 1.32
C MET A 40 6.55 5.91 1.95
N THR A 41 7.36 6.50 2.80
CA THR A 41 8.38 5.81 3.59
C THR A 41 7.76 5.11 4.79
N LEU A 42 8.47 4.15 5.40
CA LEU A 42 7.99 3.50 6.63
C LEU A 42 7.71 4.51 7.74
N SER A 43 8.57 5.52 7.87
CA SER A 43 8.42 6.57 8.89
C SER A 43 7.20 7.45 8.62
N GLU A 44 6.94 7.83 7.38
CA GLU A 44 5.73 8.59 7.01
C GLU A 44 4.46 7.78 7.29
N ILE A 45 4.44 6.50 6.86
CA ILE A 45 3.30 5.62 7.14
C ILE A 45 3.10 5.47 8.65
N GLN A 46 4.18 5.21 9.40
CA GLN A 46 4.14 5.06 10.86
C GLN A 46 3.61 6.31 11.56
N LYS A 47 3.99 7.51 11.11
CA LYS A 47 3.49 8.78 11.68
C LYS A 47 1.98 8.93 11.48
N GLU A 48 1.47 8.55 10.32
CA GLU A 48 0.04 8.65 9.98
C GLU A 48 -0.80 7.58 10.70
N VAL A 49 -0.35 6.32 10.72
CA VAL A 49 -1.14 5.20 11.26
C VAL A 49 -0.87 4.89 12.73
N GLY A 50 0.24 5.40 13.27
CA GLY A 50 0.76 5.10 14.60
C GLY A 50 1.44 3.72 14.71
N GLY A 51 1.94 3.39 15.91
CA GLY A 51 2.65 2.14 16.19
C GLY A 51 4.15 2.22 15.87
N SER A 52 4.78 1.06 15.67
CA SER A 52 6.20 0.95 15.33
C SER A 52 6.43 0.73 13.84
N GLU A 53 7.56 1.21 13.32
CA GLU A 53 7.95 0.97 11.92
C GLU A 53 8.05 -0.54 11.59
N ALA A 54 8.53 -1.33 12.56
CA ALA A 54 8.54 -2.80 12.46
C ALA A 54 7.12 -3.36 12.29
N GLY A 55 6.16 -2.85 13.08
CA GLY A 55 4.75 -3.21 12.96
C GLY A 55 4.17 -2.85 11.59
N VAL A 56 4.43 -1.64 11.09
CA VAL A 56 4.02 -1.21 9.75
C VAL A 56 4.62 -2.10 8.67
N SER A 57 5.91 -2.43 8.76
CA SER A 57 6.59 -3.30 7.79
C SER A 57 5.96 -4.70 7.73
N ALA A 58 5.55 -5.23 8.88
CA ALA A 58 4.85 -6.51 8.96
C ALA A 58 3.48 -6.43 8.28
N ARG A 59 2.75 -5.33 8.45
CA ARG A 59 1.44 -5.13 7.80
C ARG A 59 1.55 -4.96 6.29
N LEU A 60 2.54 -4.20 5.80
CA LEU A 60 2.84 -4.12 4.36
C LEU A 60 3.17 -5.51 3.76
N ARG A 61 3.83 -6.38 4.53
CA ARG A 61 4.05 -7.78 4.11
C ARG A 61 2.76 -8.59 4.12
N ASP A 62 1.90 -8.38 5.11
CA ASP A 62 0.61 -9.07 5.18
C ASP A 62 -0.29 -8.72 4.00
N LEU A 63 -0.33 -7.47 3.54
CA LEU A 63 -1.14 -7.05 2.38
C LEU A 63 -0.85 -7.87 1.11
N ARG A 64 0.37 -8.43 0.96
CA ARG A 64 0.74 -9.29 -0.18
C ARG A 64 0.20 -10.72 -0.09
N LYS A 65 -0.31 -11.13 1.07
CA LYS A 65 -0.83 -12.50 1.26
C LYS A 65 -2.23 -12.59 0.66
N GLU A 66 -2.55 -13.74 0.08
CA GLU A 66 -3.84 -14.01 -0.54
C GLU A 66 -5.04 -13.76 0.40
N LYS A 67 -4.91 -14.18 1.66
CA LYS A 67 -5.93 -13.97 2.71
C LYS A 67 -6.23 -12.49 3.04
N PHE A 68 -5.44 -11.56 2.53
CA PHE A 68 -5.60 -10.12 2.71
C PHE A 68 -5.74 -9.39 1.36
N GLY A 69 -6.14 -10.10 0.29
CA GLY A 69 -6.42 -9.50 -1.01
C GLY A 69 -5.26 -9.56 -2.01
N SER A 70 -4.16 -10.25 -1.68
CA SER A 70 -3.01 -10.44 -2.58
C SER A 70 -2.50 -9.14 -3.22
N HIS A 71 -2.49 -8.05 -2.45
CA HIS A 71 -2.20 -6.73 -2.98
C HIS A 71 -0.75 -6.60 -3.45
N ILE A 72 -0.56 -5.85 -4.53
CA ILE A 72 0.77 -5.49 -5.02
C ILE A 72 1.31 -4.38 -4.12
N VAL A 73 2.46 -4.59 -3.50
CA VAL A 73 3.15 -3.55 -2.72
C VAL A 73 4.49 -3.25 -3.40
N ASN A 74 4.53 -2.15 -4.12
CA ASN A 74 5.73 -1.66 -4.78
C ASN A 74 6.72 -1.17 -3.73
N ARG A 75 8.02 -1.35 -4.00
CA ARG A 75 9.11 -0.86 -3.16
C ARG A 75 10.18 -0.23 -4.04
N ARG A 76 10.57 1.01 -3.73
CA ARG A 76 11.68 1.71 -4.41
C ARG A 76 12.59 2.41 -3.42
N ARG A 77 13.81 2.74 -3.84
CA ARG A 77 14.70 3.62 -3.06
C ARG A 77 14.26 5.08 -3.24
N ARG A 78 14.33 5.87 -2.18
CA ARG A 78 14.08 7.32 -2.21
C ARG A 78 15.39 8.08 -2.39
N GLY A 79 15.50 8.85 -3.47
CA GLY A 79 16.62 9.74 -3.77
C GLY A 79 17.87 9.06 -4.33
N GLU A 80 18.89 9.86 -4.60
CA GLU A 80 20.17 9.42 -5.16
C GLU A 80 21.10 8.88 -4.07
N GLY A 81 20.95 7.60 -3.76
CA GLY A 81 22.09 6.74 -3.43
C GLY A 81 22.70 6.77 -2.03
N THR A 82 22.46 7.76 -1.16
CA THR A 82 23.28 7.90 0.07
C THR A 82 22.58 7.62 1.40
N ARG A 83 21.25 7.63 1.48
CA ARG A 83 20.52 7.46 2.77
C ARG A 83 19.75 6.15 2.93
N GLY A 84 19.80 5.23 1.96
CA GLY A 84 19.23 3.88 2.07
C GLY A 84 17.71 3.83 2.36
N LEU A 85 16.99 4.92 2.19
CA LEU A 85 15.58 5.02 2.54
C LEU A 85 14.72 4.35 1.46
N PHE A 86 13.76 3.54 1.88
CA PHE A 86 12.80 2.89 0.98
C PHE A 86 11.41 3.52 1.10
N GLU A 87 10.78 3.70 -0.05
CA GLU A 87 9.37 4.06 -0.17
C GLU A 87 8.57 2.84 -0.64
N TYR A 88 7.32 2.81 -0.21
CA TYR A 88 6.34 1.79 -0.49
C TYR A 88 5.09 2.44 -1.07
N GLN A 89 4.39 1.71 -1.92
CA GLN A 89 3.14 2.15 -2.52
C GLN A 89 2.27 0.90 -2.76
N LEU A 90 0.96 1.01 -2.53
CA LEU A 90 0.04 -0.02 -3.02
C LEU A 90 -0.04 0.11 -4.55
N GLY A 91 0.47 -0.91 -5.23
CA GLY A 91 0.24 -1.09 -6.65
C GLY A 91 -1.24 -1.28 -6.91
N ILE A 92 -1.69 -0.75 -8.03
CA ILE A 92 -3.03 -0.99 -8.53
C ILE A 92 -3.00 -2.43 -9.05
N SER A 93 -3.62 -3.36 -8.34
CA SER A 93 -3.87 -4.69 -8.90
C SER A 93 -4.86 -4.51 -10.05
N LYS A 94 -4.53 -5.15 -11.18
CA LYS A 94 -5.32 -5.14 -12.41
C LYS A 94 -6.70 -5.72 -12.16
#